data_AF-A0A6P1E5J3-F1
#
_entry.id   AF-A0A6P1E5J3-F1
#
_cell.length_a   1.000
_cell.length_b   1.000
_cell.length_c   1.000
_cell.angle_alpha   90.00
_cell.angle_beta   90.00
_cell.angle_gamma   90.00
#
_symmetry.space_group_name_H-M   'P 1'
#
loop_
_entity.id
_entity.type
_entity.pdbx_description
1 polymer ?
#
loop_
_entity_poly.entity_id
_entity_poly.type
_entity_poly.pdbx_seq_one_letter_code
_entity_poly.pdbx_strand_id
1 'polypeptide(L)'
;MDITKTRKQGNSIILTVPKSFNIGEGVPVRPRLTSNGIVYEFVKDDDHVWDFDTDILEDLTNQGYTGKELVTKFKESKKDFSKALDYLISQTEKEPEMSRSAFETEIGL
;
A
#
# COMPACT_ATOMS: atom_id res chain seq x y z
N MET A 1 -0.98 -20.98 -21.44
CA MET A 1 -1.63 -19.94 -20.62
C MET A 1 -2.85 -20.59 -20.01
N ASP A 2 -2.87 -20.77 -18.69
CA ASP A 2 -3.97 -21.50 -18.04
C ASP A 2 -5.15 -20.55 -17.84
N ILE A 3 -6.30 -20.93 -18.39
CA ILE A 3 -7.55 -20.18 -18.23
C ILE A 3 -8.29 -20.76 -17.02
N THR A 4 -8.49 -19.93 -16.00
CA THR A 4 -9.33 -20.27 -14.86
C THR A 4 -10.74 -19.72 -15.09
N LYS A 5 -11.75 -20.47 -14.61
CA LYS A 5 -13.15 -20.05 -14.67
C LYS A 5 -13.67 -19.87 -13.26
N THR A 6 -14.48 -18.83 -13.08
CA THR A 6 -15.20 -18.60 -11.83
C THR A 6 -16.20 -19.72 -11.57
N ARG A 7 -16.47 -19.99 -10.29
CA ARG A 7 -17.48 -20.96 -9.87
C ARG A 7 -18.32 -20.38 -8.75
N LYS A 8 -19.59 -20.79 -8.67
CA LYS A 8 -20.46 -20.44 -7.54
C LYS A 8 -20.22 -21.41 -6.40
N GLN A 9 -19.99 -20.89 -5.20
CA GLN A 9 -19.92 -21.67 -3.97
C GLN A 9 -20.74 -20.94 -2.90
N GLY A 10 -21.87 -21.55 -2.51
CA GLY A 10 -22.86 -20.88 -1.65
C GLY A 10 -23.34 -19.57 -2.27
N ASN A 11 -23.19 -18.48 -1.52
CA ASN A 11 -23.54 -17.12 -1.93
C ASN A 11 -22.36 -16.35 -2.57
N SER A 12 -21.23 -17.01 -2.83
CA SER A 12 -20.02 -16.37 -3.33
C SER A 12 -19.61 -16.89 -4.70
N ILE A 13 -18.86 -16.06 -5.44
CA ILE A 13 -18.14 -16.46 -6.65
C ILE A 13 -16.67 -16.65 -6.26
N ILE A 14 -16.10 -17.80 -6.61
CA ILE A 14 -14.70 -18.14 -6.31
C ILE A 14 -13.88 -18.29 -7.60
N LEU A 15 -12.60 -17.96 -7.51
CA LEU A 15 -11.59 -18.22 -8.55
C LEU A 15 -10.52 -19.13 -7.97
N THR A 16 -10.16 -20.20 -8.69
CA THR A 16 -9.10 -21.10 -8.26
C THR A 16 -7.74 -20.55 -8.70
N VAL A 17 -6.79 -20.52 -7.77
CA VAL A 17 -5.40 -20.18 -8.06
C VAL A 17 -4.68 -21.39 -8.68
N PRO A 18 -4.02 -21.25 -9.84
CA PRO A 18 -3.23 -22.32 -10.43
C PRO A 18 -2.12 -22.81 -9.49
N LYS A 19 -1.92 -24.13 -9.40
CA LYS A 19 -0.87 -24.74 -8.56
C LYS A 19 0.53 -24.25 -8.92
N SER A 20 0.76 -23.91 -10.19
CA SER A 20 2.03 -23.35 -10.69
C SER A 20 2.44 -22.05 -10.01
N PHE A 21 1.50 -21.32 -9.40
CA PHE A 21 1.80 -20.07 -8.68
C PHE A 21 2.30 -20.31 -7.24
N ASN A 22 2.23 -21.55 -6.75
CA ASN A 22 2.75 -21.97 -5.45
C ASN A 22 2.27 -21.10 -4.27
N ILE A 23 1.00 -20.67 -4.30
CA ILE A 23 0.36 -19.90 -3.24
C ILE A 23 -0.29 -20.87 -2.25
N GLY A 24 0.09 -20.77 -0.97
CA GLY A 24 -0.43 -21.61 0.10
C GLY A 24 -1.86 -21.26 0.52
N GLU A 25 -2.48 -22.14 1.30
CA GLU A 25 -3.76 -21.85 1.96
C GLU A 25 -3.59 -20.74 3.01
N GLY A 26 -4.60 -19.87 3.13
CA GLY A 26 -4.64 -18.81 4.15
C GLY A 26 -3.79 -17.58 3.85
N VAL A 27 -3.12 -17.50 2.69
CA VAL A 27 -2.34 -16.31 2.30
C VAL A 27 -3.27 -15.10 2.12
N PRO A 28 -3.07 -13.99 2.85
CA PRO A 28 -3.90 -12.81 2.75
C PRO A 28 -3.60 -12.04 1.45
N VAL A 29 -4.66 -11.60 0.78
CA VAL A 29 -4.57 -10.83 -0.46
C VAL A 29 -5.55 -9.66 -0.45
N ARG A 30 -5.15 -8.55 -1.07
CA ARG A 30 -5.98 -7.36 -1.27
C ARG A 30 -6.50 -7.33 -2.71
N PRO A 31 -7.81 -7.52 -2.94
CA PRO A 31 -8.39 -7.41 -4.27
C PRO A 31 -8.58 -5.95 -4.70
N ARG A 32 -8.30 -5.66 -5.97
CA ARG A 32 -8.61 -4.39 -6.64
C ARG A 32 -9.26 -4.64 -7.99
N LEU A 33 -10.31 -3.89 -8.29
CA LEU A 33 -10.94 -3.88 -9.61
C LEU A 33 -10.26 -2.82 -10.48
N THR A 34 -9.90 -3.20 -11.70
CA THR A 34 -9.25 -2.34 -12.70
C THR A 34 -10.06 -2.36 -14.00
N SER A 35 -9.74 -1.48 -14.94
CA SER A 35 -10.36 -1.46 -16.28
C SER A 35 -10.17 -2.76 -17.07
N ASN A 36 -9.12 -3.53 -16.77
CA ASN A 36 -8.74 -4.74 -17.50
C ASN A 36 -9.03 -6.04 -16.71
N GLY A 37 -9.67 -5.95 -15.55
CA GLY A 37 -10.02 -7.11 -14.72
C GLY A 37 -9.74 -6.91 -13.24
N ILE A 38 -9.46 -8.00 -12.52
CA ILE A 38 -9.19 -8.00 -11.09
C ILE A 38 -7.71 -8.29 -10.82
N VAL A 39 -7.12 -7.55 -9.89
CA VAL A 39 -5.75 -7.74 -9.41
C VAL A 39 -5.81 -8.12 -7.94
N TYR A 40 -4.97 -9.06 -7.54
CA TYR A 40 -4.78 -9.44 -6.13
C TYR A 40 -3.33 -9.18 -5.75
N GLU A 41 -3.13 -8.33 -4.75
CA GLU A 41 -1.81 -8.05 -4.18
C GLU A 41 -1.65 -8.86 -2.89
N PHE A 42 -0.50 -9.50 -2.68
CA PHE A 42 -0.21 -10.14 -1.39
C PHE A 42 -0.12 -9.09 -0.31
N VAL A 43 -0.80 -9.32 0.81
CA VAL A 43 -0.61 -8.53 2.02
C VAL A 43 0.62 -9.09 2.72
N LYS A 44 1.70 -8.31 2.79
CA LYS A 44 2.78 -8.64 3.72
C LYS A 44 2.28 -8.23 5.10
N ASP A 45 2.60 -8.99 6.15
CA ASP A 45 2.36 -8.50 7.53
C ASP A 45 3.09 -7.17 7.79
N ASP A 46 4.11 -6.89 6.96
CA ASP A 46 4.83 -5.62 6.80
C ASP A 46 4.19 -4.64 5.79
N ASP A 47 2.89 -4.73 5.51
CA ASP A 47 2.10 -3.63 4.91
C ASP A 47 2.01 -2.42 5.89
N HIS A 48 2.91 -2.33 6.87
CA HIS A 48 3.41 -1.06 7.37
C HIS A 48 4.07 -0.33 6.20
N VAL A 49 3.23 0.48 5.56
CA VAL A 49 3.56 1.70 4.84
C VAL A 49 4.85 2.32 5.41
N TRP A 50 5.99 1.86 4.88
CA TRP A 50 7.37 2.29 5.16
C TRP A 50 7.77 2.19 6.65
N ASP A 51 9.00 1.76 6.93
CA ASP A 51 9.53 1.76 8.30
C ASP A 51 9.93 3.18 8.76
N PHE A 52 8.99 4.12 8.65
CA PHE A 52 9.14 5.49 9.11
C PHE A 52 9.41 5.55 10.60
N ASP A 53 8.98 4.54 11.35
CA ASP A 53 9.27 4.45 12.78
C ASP A 53 10.78 4.36 13.01
N THR A 54 11.48 3.50 12.27
CA THR A 54 12.96 3.42 12.32
C THR A 54 13.59 4.72 11.82
N ASP A 55 13.14 5.27 10.70
CA ASP A 55 13.71 6.52 10.14
C ASP A 55 13.59 7.71 11.11
N ILE A 56 12.42 7.87 11.76
CA ILE A 56 12.19 8.93 12.75
C ILE A 56 13.05 8.69 13.99
N LEU A 57 13.21 7.43 14.43
CA LEU A 57 14.06 7.12 15.57
C LEU A 57 15.55 7.40 15.29
N GLU A 58 16.03 7.06 14.10
CA GLU A 58 17.41 7.36 13.67
C GLU A 58 17.65 8.87 13.62
N ASP A 59 16.73 9.64 13.04
CA ASP A 59 16.85 11.10 12.99
C ASP A 59 16.87 11.73 14.40
N LEU A 60 15.95 11.32 15.29
CA LEU A 60 15.90 11.86 16.65
C LEU A 60 17.12 11.47 17.50
N THR A 61 17.65 10.26 17.31
CA THR A 61 18.88 9.84 18.00
C THR A 61 20.11 10.57 17.46
N ASN A 62 20.18 10.83 16.15
CA ASN A 62 21.21 11.68 15.54
C ASN A 62 21.14 13.15 16.01
N GLN A 63 19.95 13.65 16.33
CA GLN A 63 19.75 14.96 16.95
C GLN A 63 20.14 15.00 18.44
N GLY A 64 20.52 13.85 19.03
CA GLY A 64 21.00 13.75 20.41
C GLY A 64 19.89 13.54 21.45
N TYR A 65 18.65 13.31 21.04
CA TYR A 65 17.56 13.02 21.97
C TYR A 65 17.73 11.64 22.59
N THR A 66 17.54 11.55 23.91
CA THR A 66 17.66 10.27 24.65
C THR A 66 16.56 10.11 25.70
N GLY A 67 16.37 8.88 26.18
CA GLY A 67 15.48 8.57 27.30
C GLY A 67 14.03 9.03 27.08
N LYS A 68 13.45 9.72 28.07
CA LYS A 68 12.04 10.17 28.02
C LYS A 68 11.80 11.26 26.98
N GLU A 69 12.81 12.05 26.66
CA GLU A 69 12.71 13.13 25.68
C GLU A 69 12.57 12.56 24.27
N LEU A 70 13.38 11.54 23.93
CA LEU A 70 13.28 10.79 22.67
C LEU A 70 11.88 10.22 22.46
N VAL A 71 11.31 9.58 23.49
CA VAL A 71 9.96 9.01 23.40
C VAL A 71 8.90 10.08 23.18
N THR A 72 9.08 11.26 23.77
CA THR A 72 8.15 12.39 23.61
C THR A 72 8.23 12.92 22.19
N LYS A 73 9.44 13.18 21.68
CA LYS A 73 9.67 13.66 20.32
C LYS A 73 9.25 12.67 19.25
N PHE A 74 9.50 11.39 19.46
CA PHE A 74 9.05 10.35 18.55
C PHE A 74 7.52 10.35 18.38
N LYS A 75 6.77 10.48 19.48
CA LYS A 75 5.30 10.56 19.43
C LYS A 75 4.79 11.82 18.73
N GLU A 76 5.44 12.95 18.95
CA GLU A 76 5.13 14.21 18.26
C GLU A 76 5.38 14.07 16.75
N SER A 77 6.58 13.66 16.36
CA SER A 77 6.99 13.49 14.96
C SER A 77 6.12 12.48 14.21
N LYS A 78 5.82 11.33 14.83
CA LYS A 78 4.95 10.32 14.22
C LYS A 78 3.55 10.85 13.96
N LYS A 79 2.98 11.60 14.90
CA LYS A 79 1.63 12.17 14.75
C LYS A 79 1.56 13.21 13.64
N ASP A 80 2.57 14.07 13.54
CA ASP A 80 2.61 15.10 12.51
C ASP A 80 2.87 14.50 11.13
N PHE A 81 3.73 13.48 11.06
CA PHE A 81 3.96 12.72 9.85
C PHE A 81 2.70 12.01 9.35
N SER A 82 1.98 11.29 10.23
CA SER A 82 0.72 10.62 9.84
C SER A 82 -0.30 11.60 9.27
N LYS A 83 -0.45 12.78 9.88
CA LYS A 83 -1.37 13.81 9.35
C LYS A 83 -0.93 14.34 7.98
N ALA A 84 0.38 14.55 7.79
CA ALA A 84 0.92 14.99 6.51
C ALA A 84 0.69 13.93 5.43
N LEU A 85 0.89 12.66 5.76
CA LEU A 85 0.64 11.53 4.86
C LEU A 85 -0.84 11.43 4.50
N ASP A 86 -1.75 11.49 5.49
CA ASP A 86 -3.20 11.49 5.27
C ASP A 86 -3.62 12.66 4.36
N TYR A 87 -3.02 13.84 4.55
CA TYR A 87 -3.25 14.99 3.69
C TYR A 87 -2.82 14.73 2.25
N LEU A 88 -1.60 14.19 2.03
CA LEU A 88 -1.09 13.85 0.70
C LEU A 88 -2.00 12.84 -0.01
N ILE A 89 -2.38 11.75 0.68
CA ILE A 89 -3.31 10.75 0.14
C ILE A 89 -4.63 11.44 -0.27
N SER A 90 -5.18 12.30 0.58
CA SER A 90 -6.42 13.01 0.28
C SER A 90 -6.33 13.99 -0.91
N GLN A 91 -5.14 14.48 -1.25
CA GLN A 91 -4.94 15.31 -2.44
C GLN A 91 -4.82 14.42 -3.69
N THR A 92 -4.10 13.32 -3.61
CA THR A 92 -3.94 12.37 -4.72
C THR A 92 -5.26 11.69 -5.10
N GLU A 93 -6.15 11.41 -4.14
CA GLU A 93 -7.50 10.91 -4.41
C GLU A 93 -8.43 11.95 -5.07
N LYS A 94 -8.12 13.24 -4.95
CA LYS A 94 -8.91 14.35 -5.51
C LYS A 94 -8.42 14.79 -6.89
N GLU A 95 -7.16 14.51 -7.22
CA GLU A 95 -6.65 14.72 -8.56
C GLU A 95 -7.21 13.62 -9.48
N PRO A 96 -7.82 13.97 -10.63
CA PRO A 96 -8.24 12.96 -11.58
C PRO A 96 -7.01 12.15 -12.00
N GLU A 97 -7.09 10.82 -11.96
CA GLU A 97 -6.04 9.93 -12.48
C GLU A 97 -5.72 10.34 -13.92
N MET A 98 -4.63 11.09 -14.09
CA MET A 98 -4.20 11.54 -15.40
C MET A 98 -3.75 10.30 -16.18
N SER A 99 -4.42 10.02 -17.29
CA SER A 99 -4.01 8.91 -18.16
C SER A 99 -2.59 9.14 -18.67
N ARG A 100 -1.82 8.06 -18.85
CA ARG A 100 -0.43 8.12 -19.34
C ARG A 100 -0.27 8.95 -20.63
N SER A 101 -1.26 8.91 -21.51
CA SER A 101 -1.30 9.71 -22.75
C SER A 101 -1.46 11.21 -22.50
N ALA A 102 -2.24 11.60 -21.49
CA ALA A 102 -2.39 13.00 -21.09
C ALA A 102 -1.09 13.54 -20.46
N PHE A 103 -0.40 12.71 -19.67
CA PHE A 103 0.89 13.04 -19.08
C PHE A 103 1.98 13.24 -20.15
N GLU A 104 2.10 12.30 -21.11
CA GLU A 104 3.06 12.40 -22.22
C GLU A 104 2.88 13.69 -23.03
N THR A 105 1.62 14.08 -23.28
CA THR A 105 1.29 15.33 -23.97
C THR A 105 1.69 16.57 -23.17
N GLU A 106 1.54 16.55 -21.84
CA GLU A 106 1.84 17.68 -20.96
C GLU A 106 3.34 17.91 -20.74
N ILE A 107 4.13 16.82 -20.69
CA ILE A 107 5.60 16.91 -20.55
C ILE A 107 6.35 16.94 -21.88
N GLY A 108 5.63 16.88 -23.01
CA GLY A 108 6.20 17.02 -24.36
C GLY A 108 7.00 15.80 -24.84
N LEU A 109 6.56 14.58 -24.47
CA LEU A 109 7.11 13.31 -24.95
C LEU A 109 6.28 12.69 -26.08
#